data_AF-A0A256Y9J5-F1
#
_entry.id   AF-A0A256Y9J5-F1
#
_cell.length_a   1.000
_cell.length_b   1.000
_cell.length_c   1.000
_cell.angle_alpha   90.00
_cell.angle_beta   90.00
_cell.angle_gamma   90.00
#
_symmetry.space_group_name_H-M   'P 1'
#
loop_
_entity.id
_entity.type
_entity.pdbx_description
1 polymer ?
#
loop_
_entity_poly.entity_id
_entity_poly.type
_entity_poly.pdbx_seq_one_letter_code
_entity_poly.pdbx_strand_id
1 'polypeptide(L)'
;MKKEFSTHWKSSKQPRKQRKYRAKAPLHIKRKLLNVGLSKELRKKEQKRTIVIRKGDKVKITKGKYKGKTAKVEEVKINLGKIYLEGMQVKKQEGSKVNIPFRPANLQIIELNTDDKRRMKTKLKNSKTEQVKEEKK
;
A
#
# COMPACT_ATOMS: atom_id res chain seq x y z
N MET A 1 22.49 -1.32 -20.44
CA MET A 1 21.15 -0.93 -21.00
C MET A 1 21.12 0.58 -21.06
N LYS A 2 20.94 1.17 -22.25
CA LYS A 2 21.05 2.61 -22.51
C LYS A 2 20.00 3.48 -21.79
N LYS A 3 18.82 2.95 -21.47
CA LYS A 3 17.74 3.70 -20.80
C LYS A 3 17.78 3.52 -19.28
N GLU A 4 17.47 4.58 -18.52
CA GLU A 4 17.35 4.53 -17.06
C GLU A 4 16.05 3.87 -16.58
N PHE A 5 14.92 4.23 -17.19
CA PHE A 5 13.59 3.69 -16.88
C PHE A 5 12.75 3.51 -18.15
N SER A 6 11.86 2.51 -18.14
CA SER A 6 10.81 2.34 -19.16
C SER A 6 9.60 1.64 -18.55
N THR A 7 8.40 2.14 -18.87
CA THR A 7 7.12 1.58 -18.41
C THR A 7 6.87 0.16 -18.94
N HIS A 8 7.32 -0.12 -20.16
CA HIS A 8 7.17 -1.41 -20.84
C HIS A 8 7.90 -2.56 -20.12
N TRP A 9 8.90 -2.26 -19.28
CA TRP A 9 9.62 -3.28 -18.54
C TRP A 9 8.79 -3.98 -17.47
N LYS A 10 7.60 -3.46 -17.13
CA LYS A 10 6.65 -4.09 -16.21
C LYS A 10 6.15 -5.46 -16.71
N SER A 11 5.94 -5.61 -18.03
CA SER A 11 5.41 -6.84 -18.65
C SER A 11 6.51 -7.74 -19.24
N SER A 12 7.75 -7.26 -19.31
CA SER A 12 8.88 -8.01 -19.88
C SER A 12 9.15 -9.30 -19.09
N LYS A 13 9.34 -10.44 -19.76
CA LYS A 13 9.75 -11.73 -19.16
C LYS A 13 11.16 -11.69 -18.52
N GLN A 14 12.04 -10.82 -19.02
CA GLN A 14 13.43 -10.73 -18.54
C GLN A 14 13.53 -10.21 -17.10
N PRO A 15 14.09 -10.98 -16.13
CA PRO A 15 14.17 -10.59 -14.72
C PRO A 15 14.99 -9.31 -14.48
N ARG A 16 16.06 -9.10 -15.25
CA ARG A 16 16.90 -7.90 -15.17
C ARG A 16 16.10 -6.61 -15.41
N LYS A 17 15.20 -6.62 -16.40
CA LYS A 17 14.33 -5.48 -16.72
C LYS A 17 13.28 -5.25 -15.63
N GLN A 18 12.67 -6.30 -15.10
CA GLN A 18 11.68 -6.19 -14.02
C GLN A 18 12.29 -5.66 -12.70
N ARG A 19 13.49 -6.11 -12.33
CA ARG A 19 14.22 -5.62 -11.14
C ARG A 19 14.59 -4.14 -11.32
N LYS A 20 15.12 -3.77 -12.50
CA LYS A 20 15.44 -2.37 -12.83
C LYS A 20 14.21 -1.47 -12.78
N TYR A 21 13.07 -1.93 -13.31
CA TYR A 21 11.80 -1.22 -13.26
C TYR A 21 11.40 -0.83 -11.83
N ARG A 22 11.45 -1.78 -10.88
CA ARG A 22 11.07 -1.49 -9.48
C ARG A 22 12.06 -0.55 -8.78
N ALA A 23 13.36 -0.73 -9.02
CA ALA A 23 14.39 0.06 -8.37
C ALA A 23 14.39 1.53 -8.84
N LYS A 24 14.28 1.75 -10.15
CA LYS A 24 14.37 3.07 -10.80
C LYS A 24 13.01 3.68 -11.16
N ALA A 25 11.91 3.13 -10.65
CA ALA A 25 10.57 3.68 -10.90
C ALA A 25 10.45 5.13 -10.36
N PRO A 26 9.83 6.05 -11.12
CA PRO A 26 9.40 7.36 -10.61
C PRO A 26 8.45 7.26 -9.42
N LEU A 27 8.37 8.32 -8.60
CA LEU A 27 7.59 8.34 -7.35
C LEU A 27 6.11 7.99 -7.53
N HIS A 28 5.47 8.50 -8.59
CA HIS A 28 4.05 8.23 -8.86
C HIS A 28 3.77 6.74 -9.16
N ILE A 29 4.75 6.03 -9.72
CA ILE A 29 4.70 4.58 -9.96
C ILE A 29 5.02 3.82 -8.68
N LYS A 30 6.07 4.22 -7.94
CA LYS A 30 6.41 3.63 -6.64
C LYS A 30 5.23 3.69 -5.67
N ARG A 31 4.46 4.79 -5.67
CA ARG A 31 3.22 4.92 -4.88
C ARG A 31 2.22 3.80 -5.16
N LYS A 32 2.02 3.41 -6.43
CA LYS A 32 1.11 2.31 -6.80
C LYS A 32 1.61 0.94 -6.35
N LEU A 33 2.91 0.79 -6.07
CA LEU A 33 3.50 -0.46 -5.55
C LEU A 33 3.28 -0.61 -4.03
N LEU A 34 2.87 0.45 -3.33
CA LEU A 34 2.57 0.44 -1.89
C LEU A 34 1.11 0.05 -1.58
N ASN A 35 0.55 -0.85 -2.39
CA ASN A 35 -0.77 -1.41 -2.16
C ASN A 35 -0.71 -2.44 -1.02
N VAL A 36 -1.70 -2.37 -0.12
CA VAL A 36 -1.86 -3.24 1.04
C VAL A 36 -3.21 -3.93 0.99
N GLY A 37 -3.28 -5.18 1.47
CA GLY A 37 -4.51 -5.95 1.52
C GLY A 37 -5.49 -5.38 2.55
N LEU A 38 -6.78 -5.33 2.19
CA LEU A 38 -7.84 -4.97 3.11
C LEU A 38 -8.26 -6.17 3.98
N SER A 39 -8.87 -5.91 5.14
CA SER A 39 -9.57 -6.90 5.95
C SER A 39 -10.79 -7.48 5.22
N LYS A 40 -11.28 -8.65 5.61
CA LYS A 40 -12.43 -9.29 4.93
C LYS A 40 -13.67 -8.39 4.96
N GLU A 41 -13.92 -7.72 6.08
CA GLU A 41 -15.00 -6.75 6.26
C GLU A 41 -14.86 -5.55 5.32
N LEU A 42 -13.67 -4.92 5.30
CA LEU A 42 -13.41 -3.80 4.40
C LEU A 42 -13.45 -4.20 2.93
N ARG A 43 -13.05 -5.42 2.57
CA ARG A 43 -13.15 -5.91 1.18
C ARG A 43 -14.60 -5.97 0.71
N LYS A 44 -15.52 -6.38 1.59
CA LYS A 44 -16.96 -6.38 1.27
C LYS A 44 -17.48 -4.95 1.09
N LYS A 45 -17.14 -4.05 2.03
CA LYS A 45 -17.59 -2.64 2.01
C LYS A 45 -17.03 -1.83 0.83
N GLU A 46 -15.77 -2.07 0.48
CA GLU A 46 -15.06 -1.30 -0.55
C GLU A 46 -15.01 -2.00 -1.92
N GLN A 47 -15.51 -3.24 -2.01
CA GLN A 47 -15.45 -4.13 -3.20
C GLN A 47 -14.05 -4.22 -3.82
N LYS A 48 -12.99 -4.09 -3.01
CA LYS A 48 -11.60 -4.07 -3.46
C LYS A 48 -10.73 -4.97 -2.62
N ARG A 49 -9.77 -5.62 -3.27
CA ARG A 49 -8.79 -6.48 -2.58
C ARG A 49 -7.71 -5.66 -1.86
N THR A 50 -7.23 -4.58 -2.49
CA THR A 50 -6.08 -3.81 -2.01
C THR A 50 -6.25 -2.31 -2.26
N ILE A 51 -5.69 -1.48 -1.39
CA ILE A 51 -5.65 -0.02 -1.51
C ILE A 51 -4.23 0.48 -1.19
N VAL A 52 -3.84 1.62 -1.77
CA VAL A 52 -2.59 2.32 -1.42
C VAL A 52 -2.69 2.81 0.02
N ILE A 53 -1.73 2.42 0.85
CA ILE A 53 -1.65 2.83 2.25
C ILE A 53 -1.34 4.33 2.39
N ARG A 54 -1.90 4.96 3.42
CA ARG A 54 -1.65 6.37 3.74
C ARG A 54 -1.42 6.55 5.23
N LYS A 55 -0.87 7.71 5.59
CA LYS A 55 -0.75 8.15 6.98
C LYS A 55 -2.13 8.15 7.64
N GLY A 56 -2.20 7.62 8.85
CA GLY A 56 -3.43 7.53 9.65
C GLY A 56 -4.28 6.28 9.44
N ASP A 57 -3.96 5.41 8.48
CA ASP A 57 -4.64 4.10 8.38
C ASP A 57 -4.28 3.23 9.59
N LYS A 58 -5.23 2.40 10.04
CA LYS A 58 -4.97 1.38 11.07
C LYS A 58 -4.68 0.05 10.41
N VAL A 59 -3.53 -0.53 10.72
CA VAL A 59 -3.06 -1.77 10.13
C VAL A 59 -2.78 -2.84 11.16
N LYS A 60 -2.98 -4.09 10.74
CA LYS A 60 -2.52 -5.30 11.42
C LYS A 60 -1.30 -5.86 10.71
N ILE A 61 -0.31 -6.28 11.47
CA ILE A 61 0.88 -6.94 10.94
C ILE A 61 0.56 -8.43 10.76
N THR A 62 0.74 -8.95 9.54
CA THR A 62 0.41 -10.35 9.20
C THR A 62 1.62 -11.28 9.26
N LYS A 63 2.83 -10.75 9.03
CA LYS A 63 4.08 -11.52 8.94
C LYS A 63 5.22 -10.82 9.69
N GLY A 64 6.16 -11.61 10.19
CA GLY A 64 7.37 -11.15 10.88
C GLY A 64 7.25 -11.12 12.41
N LYS A 65 8.28 -10.59 13.08
CA LYS A 65 8.40 -10.57 14.56
C LYS A 65 7.22 -9.92 15.28
N TYR A 66 6.58 -8.94 14.65
CA TYR A 66 5.48 -8.16 15.24
C TYR A 66 4.09 -8.64 14.77
N LYS A 67 3.99 -9.86 14.24
CA LYS A 67 2.74 -10.45 13.76
C LYS A 67 1.64 -10.37 14.84
N GLY A 68 0.43 -10.05 14.42
CA GLY A 68 -0.74 -9.97 15.29
C GLY A 68 -0.97 -8.58 15.88
N LYS A 69 0.08 -7.76 16.03
CA LYS A 69 -0.06 -6.39 16.54
C LYS A 69 -0.79 -5.48 15.56
N THR A 70 -1.56 -4.56 16.13
CA THR A 70 -2.26 -3.49 15.42
C THR A 70 -1.57 -2.16 15.72
N ALA A 71 -1.45 -1.31 14.72
CA ALA A 71 -0.82 0.00 14.86
C ALA A 71 -1.35 0.96 13.80
N LYS A 72 -1.25 2.26 14.08
CA LYS A 72 -1.53 3.31 13.12
C LYS A 72 -0.31 3.57 12.25
N VAL A 73 -0.53 3.98 11.00
CA VAL A 73 0.54 4.36 10.08
C VAL A 73 0.99 5.78 10.40
N GLU A 74 2.25 5.90 10.81
CA GLU A 74 2.89 7.18 11.13
C GLU A 74 3.44 7.85 9.88
N GLU A 75 4.24 7.12 9.10
CA GLU A 75 4.94 7.65 7.93
C GLU A 75 5.01 6.63 6.79
N VAL A 76 4.89 7.10 5.55
CA VAL A 76 5.03 6.29 4.33
C VAL A 76 6.16 6.85 3.47
N LYS A 77 7.32 6.18 3.47
CA LYS A 77 8.47 6.57 2.64
C LYS A 77 8.36 5.94 1.25
N ILE A 78 7.81 6.71 0.31
CA ILE A 78 7.56 6.26 -1.07
C ILE A 78 8.86 5.90 -1.80
N ASN A 79 9.95 6.66 -1.58
CA ASN A 79 11.21 6.42 -2.27
C ASN A 79 11.81 5.04 -1.93
N LEU A 80 11.75 4.66 -0.65
CA LEU A 80 12.25 3.38 -0.14
C LEU A 80 11.21 2.25 -0.27
N GLY A 81 9.93 2.58 -0.48
CA GLY A 81 8.84 1.61 -0.47
C GLY A 81 8.62 0.98 0.91
N LYS A 82 8.91 1.75 1.97
CA LYS A 82 8.81 1.32 3.37
C LYS A 82 7.75 2.13 4.11
N ILE A 83 7.14 1.48 5.10
CA ILE A 83 6.07 2.04 5.93
C ILE A 83 6.53 1.97 7.37
N TYR A 84 6.31 3.03 8.13
CA TYR A 84 6.60 3.10 9.55
C TYR A 84 5.29 3.14 10.33
N LEU A 85 5.25 2.38 11.41
CA LEU A 85 4.08 2.18 12.25
C LEU A 85 4.36 2.76 13.64
N GLU A 86 3.34 3.38 14.19
CA GLU A 86 3.37 3.95 15.53
C GLU A 86 3.63 2.86 16.57
N GLY A 87 4.53 3.14 17.52
CA GLY A 87 4.90 2.21 18.60
C GLY A 87 5.77 1.01 18.16
N MET A 88 6.10 0.87 16.87
CA MET A 88 6.96 -0.21 16.37
C MET A 88 8.42 0.27 16.26
N GLN A 89 9.11 0.26 17.39
CA GLN A 89 10.47 0.77 17.53
C GLN A 89 11.44 -0.29 18.10
N VAL A 90 12.73 -0.13 17.79
CA VAL A 90 13.83 -0.86 18.42
C VAL A 90 14.71 0.13 19.19
N LYS A 91 15.12 -0.25 20.40
CA LYS A 91 16.11 0.49 21.19
C LYS A 91 17.51 0.14 20.70
N LYS A 92 18.32 1.14 20.35
CA LYS A 92 19.75 0.97 20.07
C LYS A 92 20.53 0.78 21.38
N GLN A 93 21.77 0.32 21.29
CA GLN A 93 22.67 0.20 22.45
C GLN A 93 22.87 1.54 23.17
N GLU A 94 22.96 2.63 22.41
CA GLU A 94 23.03 4.02 22.90
C GLU A 94 21.74 4.49 23.62
N GLY A 95 20.64 3.74 23.51
CA GLY A 95 19.37 4.05 24.17
C GLY A 95 18.34 4.78 23.31
N SER A 96 18.74 5.34 22.16
CA SER A 96 17.83 5.96 21.20
C SER A 96 16.87 4.93 20.55
N LYS A 97 15.64 5.36 20.25
CA LYS A 97 14.60 4.52 19.62
C LYS A 97 14.55 4.78 18.12
N VAL A 98 14.50 3.72 17.32
CA VAL A 98 14.38 3.80 15.85
C VAL A 98 13.16 3.05 15.35
N ASN A 99 12.39 3.70 14.47
CA ASN A 99 11.22 3.14 13.84
C ASN A 99 11.58 2.00 12.88
N ILE A 100 10.83 0.90 12.96
CA ILE A 100 11.07 -0.29 12.14
C ILE A 100 10.42 -0.12 10.77
N PRO A 101 11.16 -0.38 9.66
CA PRO A 101 10.59 -0.28 8.32
C PRO A 101 9.82 -1.56 7.94
N PHE A 102 8.53 -1.41 7.64
CA PHE A 102 7.66 -2.49 7.17
C PHE A 102 7.48 -2.48 5.65
N ARG A 103 7.31 -3.66 5.06
CA ARG A 103 6.92 -3.84 3.66
C ARG A 103 5.38 -3.89 3.56
N PRO A 104 4.75 -3.27 2.56
CA PRO A 104 3.29 -3.28 2.39
C PRO A 104 2.66 -4.69 2.40
N ALA A 105 3.34 -5.68 1.81
CA ALA A 105 2.83 -7.06 1.73
C ALA A 105 2.73 -7.78 3.09
N ASN A 106 3.37 -7.25 4.13
CA ASN A 106 3.33 -7.81 5.49
C ASN A 106 2.22 -7.17 6.35
N LEU A 107 1.45 -6.24 5.78
CA LEU A 107 0.42 -5.47 6.47
C LEU A 107 -0.96 -5.82 5.92
N GLN A 108 -1.97 -5.57 6.73
CA GLN A 108 -3.37 -5.66 6.37
C GLN A 108 -4.11 -4.48 6.99
N ILE A 109 -4.86 -3.71 6.19
CA ILE A 109 -5.63 -2.57 6.69
C ILE A 109 -6.89 -3.08 7.40
N ILE A 110 -7.11 -2.61 8.63
CA ILE A 110 -8.32 -2.87 9.42
C ILE A 110 -9.31 -1.71 9.28
N GLU A 111 -8.82 -0.48 9.40
CA GLU A 111 -9.60 0.75 9.29
C GLU A 111 -8.91 1.71 8.33
N LEU A 112 -9.68 2.31 7.43
CA LEU A 112 -9.20 3.28 6.45
C LEU A 112 -9.35 4.69 7.00
N ASN A 113 -8.33 5.53 6.79
CA ASN A 113 -8.50 6.95 6.97
C ASN A 113 -9.31 7.56 5.80
N THR A 114 -10.45 8.15 6.12
CA THR A 114 -11.43 8.77 5.20
C THR A 114 -11.31 10.29 5.03
N ASP A 115 -10.33 10.94 5.65
CA ASP A 115 -10.19 12.41 5.59
C ASP A 115 -10.11 12.96 4.15
N ASP A 116 -9.43 12.25 3.25
CA ASP A 116 -9.32 12.66 1.84
C ASP A 116 -10.48 12.11 1.00
N LYS A 117 -11.38 13.02 0.59
CA LYS A 117 -12.52 12.76 -0.31
C LYS A 117 -12.09 12.09 -1.64
N ARG A 118 -10.88 12.37 -2.16
CA ARG A 118 -10.37 11.76 -3.41
C ARG A 118 -10.04 10.28 -3.25
N ARG A 119 -9.82 9.81 -2.03
CA ARG A 119 -9.58 8.39 -1.74
C ARG A 119 -10.84 7.56 -2.00
N MET A 120 -11.99 8.10 -1.60
CA MET A 120 -13.31 7.47 -1.73
C MET A 120 -13.93 7.65 -3.12
N LYS A 121 -13.46 8.62 -3.91
CA LYS A 121 -14.02 8.92 -5.25
C LYS A 121 -13.99 7.73 -6.23
N THR A 122 -13.15 6.74 -5.96
CA THR A 122 -13.11 5.50 -6.74
C THR A 122 -14.34 4.60 -6.49
N LYS A 123 -15.15 4.82 -5.44
CA LYS A 123 -16.43 4.12 -5.19
C LYS A 123 -17.51 4.50 -6.20
N LEU A 124 -17.56 5.77 -6.58
CA LEU A 124 -18.63 6.36 -7.41
C LEU A 124 -18.60 5.90 -8.87
N LYS A 125 -17.45 5.41 -9.37
CA LYS A 125 -17.35 4.92 -10.75
C LYS A 125 -17.95 3.52 -10.91
N ASN A 126 -17.80 2.65 -9.92
CA ASN A 126 -18.30 1.27 -10.00
C ASN A 126 -19.80 1.18 -9.71
N SER A 127 -20.29 1.91 -8.70
CA SER A 127 -21.74 1.99 -8.37
C SER A 127 -22.58 2.52 -9.54
N LYS A 128 -22.10 3.56 -10.25
CA LYS A 128 -22.74 4.03 -11.50
C LYS A 128 -22.76 2.98 -12.61
N THR A 129 -21.78 2.06 -12.63
CA THR A 129 -21.70 1.01 -13.65
C THR A 129 -22.63 -0.17 -13.30
N GLU A 130 -22.91 -0.39 -12.02
CA GLU A 130 -23.86 -1.39 -11.52
C GLU A 130 -25.31 -0.93 -11.71
N GLN A 131 -25.63 0.33 -11.37
CA GLN A 131 -26.98 0.92 -11.57
C GLN A 131 -27.42 0.94 -13.04
N VAL A 132 -26.52 1.27 -13.98
CA VAL A 132 -26.81 1.27 -15.42
C VAL A 132 -27.06 -0.15 -16.00
N LYS A 133 -26.68 -1.20 -15.28
CA LYS A 133 -26.96 -2.60 -15.69
C LYS A 133 -28.30 -3.11 -15.17
N GLU A 134 -28.77 -2.62 -14.02
CA GLU A 134 -30.10 -2.95 -13.48
C GLU A 134 -31.22 -2.21 -14.24
N GLU A 135 -30.99 -0.97 -14.70
CA GLU A 135 -31.97 -0.22 -15.50
C GLU A 135 -32.15 -0.73 -16.96
N LYS A 136 -31.28 -1.62 -17.43
CA LYS A 136 -31.29 -2.16 -18.81
C LYS A 136 -31.78 -3.62 -18.89
N LYS A 137 -32.29 -4.16 -17.80
CA LYS A 137 -32.79 -5.53 -17.69
C LYS A 137 -34.26 -5.52 -17.33
#